data_AF-A0A914TCE6-F1
#
_entry.id   AF-A0A914TCE6-F1
#
_cell.length_a   1.000
_cell.length_b   1.000
_cell.length_c   1.000
_cell.angle_alpha   90.00
_cell.angle_beta   90.00
_cell.angle_gamma   90.00
#
_symmetry.space_group_name_H-M   'P 1'
#
loop_
_entity.id
_entity.type
_entity.pdbx_description
1 polymer ?
#
loop_
_entity_poly.entity_id
_entity_poly.type
_entity_poly.pdbx_seq_one_letter_code
_entity_poly.pdbx_strand_id
1 'polypeptide(L)'
;PTPIGTTWGLGGTCVNVGCIPKKLMHQASLLGDSINDAKRFGWQIPEGQIKHNWIKMKDAIQDHIGSLNWGYRVQLREKSVTYLNSYGTFTGPHEISATNKKGKVEKLTADKFLVAVGLRPRYPDIPGAKECCISSDDIFSLPYNP
;
A
#
# COMPACT_ATOMS: atom_id res chain seq x y z
N PRO A 1 0.00 0.50 -11.68
CA PRO A 1 0.11 -0.92 -11.29
C PRO A 1 1.58 -1.34 -11.17
N THR A 2 1.87 -2.42 -10.45
CA THR A 2 3.16 -3.15 -10.53
C THR A 2 3.20 -4.01 -11.80
N PRO A 3 4.34 -4.65 -12.17
CA PRO A 3 4.40 -5.56 -13.30
C PRO A 3 3.36 -6.68 -13.27
N ILE A 4 3.03 -7.19 -12.08
CA ILE A 4 2.00 -8.24 -11.88
C ILE A 4 0.59 -7.67 -11.68
N GLY A 5 0.41 -6.36 -11.81
CA GLY A 5 -0.91 -5.71 -11.77
C GLY A 5 -1.38 -5.23 -10.40
N THR A 6 -0.57 -5.30 -9.34
CA THR A 6 -0.94 -4.83 -8.00
C THR A 6 -1.26 -3.32 -8.03
N THR A 7 -2.36 -2.94 -7.36
CA THR A 7 -2.78 -1.54 -7.19
C THR A 7 -3.39 -1.33 -5.80
N TRP A 8 -3.49 -0.08 -5.36
CA TRP A 8 -4.03 0.30 -4.05
C TRP A 8 -4.75 1.66 -4.10
N GLY A 9 -5.29 2.08 -2.95
CA GLY A 9 -6.10 3.29 -2.80
C GLY A 9 -5.32 4.59 -2.50
N LEU A 10 -6.05 5.62 -2.10
CA LEU A 10 -5.50 6.93 -1.73
C LEU A 10 -4.65 6.87 -0.44
N GLY A 11 -3.54 7.61 -0.39
CA GLY A 11 -2.68 7.72 0.80
C GLY A 11 -1.19 7.54 0.52
N GLY A 12 -0.83 7.16 -0.70
CA GLY A 12 0.56 7.02 -1.14
C GLY A 12 1.27 5.78 -0.57
N THR A 13 2.59 5.74 -0.74
CA THR A 13 3.42 4.56 -0.44
C THR A 13 3.35 4.15 1.03
N CYS A 14 3.53 5.09 1.96
CA CYS A 14 3.62 4.78 3.39
C CYS A 14 2.35 4.10 3.94
N VAL A 15 1.18 4.52 3.45
CA VAL A 15 -0.12 3.96 3.84
C VAL A 15 -0.34 2.57 3.27
N ASN A 16 -0.06 2.37 1.98
CA ASN A 16 -0.54 1.19 1.27
C ASN A 16 0.50 0.07 1.15
N VAL A 17 1.78 0.43 0.97
CA VAL A 17 2.86 -0.49 0.60
C VAL A 17 4.19 -0.13 1.27
N GLY A 18 4.11 0.50 2.44
CA GLY A 18 5.26 1.08 3.12
C GLY A 18 5.13 0.95 4.62
N CYS A 19 5.28 2.06 5.33
CA CYS A 19 5.40 2.10 6.78
C CYS A 19 4.29 1.34 7.53
N ILE A 20 3.03 1.55 7.13
CA ILE A 20 1.86 0.98 7.82
C ILE A 20 1.84 -0.55 7.72
N PRO A 21 1.74 -1.17 6.52
CA PRO A 21 1.73 -2.63 6.45
C PRO A 21 3.06 -3.23 6.91
N LYS A 22 4.20 -2.55 6.68
CA LYS A 22 5.50 -3.00 7.21
C LYS A 22 5.45 -3.15 8.72
N LYS A 23 4.99 -2.13 9.44
CA LYS A 23 5.01 -2.16 10.91
C LYS A 23 3.97 -3.13 11.46
N LEU A 24 2.84 -3.31 10.80
CA LEU A 24 1.83 -4.29 11.20
C LEU A 24 2.31 -5.74 11.01
N MET A 25 2.96 -6.05 9.87
CA MET A 25 3.58 -7.37 9.68
C MET A 25 4.74 -7.61 10.64
N HIS A 26 5.55 -6.58 10.92
CA HIS A 26 6.58 -6.66 11.94
C HIS A 26 5.98 -6.89 13.34
N GLN A 27 4.87 -6.25 13.68
CA GLN A 27 4.19 -6.52 14.95
C GLN A 27 3.68 -7.96 15.02
N ALA A 28 3.18 -8.53 13.92
CA ALA A 28 2.79 -9.94 13.87
C ALA A 28 3.96 -10.89 14.15
N SER A 29 5.18 -10.55 13.70
CA SER A 29 6.38 -11.34 14.05
C SER A 29 6.72 -11.22 15.53
N LEU A 30 6.69 -9.99 16.09
CA LEU A 30 6.96 -9.77 17.53
C LEU A 30 5.95 -10.48 18.44
N LEU A 31 4.70 -10.64 18.00
CA LEU A 31 3.70 -11.44 18.71
C LEU A 31 4.08 -12.92 18.74
N GLY A 32 4.72 -13.44 17.69
CA GLY A 32 5.27 -14.80 17.67
C GLY A 32 6.32 -15.01 18.75
N ASP A 33 7.25 -14.07 18.90
CA ASP A 33 8.26 -14.10 19.96
C ASP A 33 7.63 -13.97 21.35
N SER A 34 6.67 -13.05 21.49
CA SER A 34 5.95 -12.82 22.75
C SER A 34 5.21 -14.08 23.23
N ILE A 35 4.65 -14.87 22.31
CA ILE A 35 4.00 -16.15 22.61
C ILE A 35 5.02 -17.17 23.17
N ASN A 36 6.24 -17.19 22.64
CA ASN A 36 7.30 -18.06 23.16
C ASN A 36 7.74 -17.63 24.56
N ASP A 37 7.98 -16.33 24.74
CA ASP A 37 8.42 -15.76 26.01
C ASP A 37 7.36 -15.92 27.10
N ALA A 38 6.07 -15.79 26.76
CA ALA A 38 4.94 -15.94 27.69
C ALA A 38 5.01 -17.24 28.51
N LYS A 39 5.52 -18.34 27.94
CA LYS A 39 5.70 -19.61 28.65
C LYS A 39 6.60 -19.46 29.89
N ARG A 40 7.65 -18.64 29.80
CA ARG A 40 8.57 -18.37 30.92
C ARG A 40 7.94 -17.52 32.02
N PHE A 41 6.89 -16.77 31.68
CA PHE A 41 6.12 -15.94 32.60
C PHE A 41 4.86 -16.65 33.13
N GLY A 42 4.77 -17.97 33.01
CA GLY A 42 3.72 -18.79 33.61
C GLY A 42 2.51 -19.04 32.70
N TRP A 43 2.51 -18.59 31.45
CA TRP A 43 1.44 -18.90 30.51
C TRP A 43 1.52 -20.36 30.04
N GLN A 44 0.45 -21.13 30.30
CA GLN A 44 0.33 -22.51 29.84
C GLN A 44 -0.16 -22.54 28.39
N ILE A 45 0.78 -22.70 27.46
CA ILE A 45 0.52 -22.68 26.02
C ILE A 45 0.85 -24.07 25.44
N PRO A 46 -0.13 -24.84 24.94
CA PRO A 46 0.11 -26.16 24.37
C PRO A 46 1.10 -26.16 23.20
N GLU A 47 2.00 -27.14 23.16
CA GLU A 47 2.96 -27.30 22.07
C GLU A 47 2.29 -27.68 20.74
N GLY A 48 2.87 -27.23 19.63
CA GLY A 48 2.42 -27.58 18.27
C GLY A 48 1.09 -26.98 17.80
N GLN A 49 0.36 -26.25 18.66
CA GLN A 49 -0.97 -25.72 18.32
C GLN A 49 -0.96 -24.34 17.67
N ILE A 50 0.13 -23.58 17.80
CA ILE A 50 0.18 -22.20 17.30
C ILE A 50 0.76 -22.20 15.90
N LYS A 51 -0.07 -21.79 14.94
CA LYS A 51 0.32 -21.61 13.54
C LYS A 51 -0.03 -20.20 13.11
N HIS A 52 0.91 -19.54 12.44
CA HIS A 52 0.64 -18.28 11.78
C HIS A 52 -0.14 -18.52 10.49
N ASN A 53 -1.15 -17.69 10.22
CA ASN A 53 -1.92 -17.73 8.98
C ASN A 53 -1.69 -16.42 8.21
N TRP A 54 -0.91 -16.51 7.13
CA TRP A 54 -0.59 -15.39 6.26
C TRP A 54 -1.82 -14.65 5.75
N ILE A 55 -2.81 -15.39 5.26
CA ILE A 55 -4.02 -14.83 4.65
C ILE A 55 -4.80 -14.00 5.69
N LYS A 56 -4.98 -14.54 6.90
CA LYS A 56 -5.64 -13.81 8.00
C LYS A 56 -4.90 -12.53 8.39
N MET A 57 -3.57 -12.59 8.51
CA MET A 57 -2.76 -11.40 8.81
C MET A 57 -2.90 -10.35 7.70
N LYS A 58 -2.70 -10.78 6.44
CA LYS A 58 -2.79 -9.91 5.26
C LYS A 58 -4.18 -9.30 5.13
N ASP A 59 -5.26 -10.06 5.31
CA ASP A 59 -6.64 -9.55 5.25
C ASP A 59 -6.87 -8.46 6.31
N ALA A 60 -6.52 -8.72 7.57
CA ALA A 60 -6.67 -7.72 8.65
C ALA A 60 -5.86 -6.43 8.37
N ILE A 61 -4.66 -6.56 7.80
CA ILE A 61 -3.84 -5.40 7.42
C ILE A 61 -4.49 -4.64 6.25
N GLN A 62 -4.99 -5.34 5.24
CA GLN A 62 -5.66 -4.72 4.08
C GLN A 62 -6.97 -4.04 4.49
N ASP A 63 -7.73 -4.59 5.44
CA ASP A 63 -8.92 -3.95 6.00
C ASP A 63 -8.57 -2.63 6.69
N HIS A 64 -7.49 -2.61 7.48
CA HIS A 64 -7.01 -1.37 8.10
C HIS A 64 -6.58 -0.34 7.05
N ILE A 65 -5.84 -0.75 6.02
CA ILE A 65 -5.45 0.13 4.90
C ILE A 65 -6.69 0.68 4.18
N GLY A 66 -7.70 -0.16 3.94
CA GLY A 66 -8.98 0.26 3.35
C GLY A 66 -9.67 1.34 4.18
N SER A 67 -9.65 1.21 5.51
CA SER A 67 -10.19 2.23 6.41
C SER A 67 -9.43 3.57 6.30
N LEU A 68 -8.10 3.52 6.17
CA LEU A 68 -7.26 4.71 5.99
C LEU A 68 -7.53 5.37 4.62
N ASN A 69 -7.60 4.58 3.55
CA ASN A 69 -7.93 5.08 2.21
C ASN A 69 -9.26 5.83 2.21
N TRP A 70 -10.27 5.27 2.88
CA TRP A 70 -11.58 5.91 3.03
C TRP A 70 -11.49 7.20 3.86
N GLY A 71 -10.80 7.14 5.01
CA GLY A 71 -10.60 8.31 5.87
C GLY A 71 -9.94 9.48 5.14
N TYR A 72 -8.92 9.24 4.31
CA TYR A 72 -8.32 10.31 3.50
C TYR A 72 -9.31 10.93 2.51
N ARG A 73 -10.15 10.12 1.84
CA ARG A 73 -11.16 10.64 0.91
C ARG A 73 -12.20 11.50 1.63
N VAL A 74 -12.60 11.10 2.84
CA VAL A 74 -13.53 11.86 3.68
C VAL A 74 -12.91 13.21 4.08
N GLN A 75 -11.69 13.20 4.60
CA GLN A 75 -11.00 14.42 5.04
C GLN A 75 -10.77 15.43 3.89
N LEU A 76 -10.44 14.96 2.69
CA LEU A 76 -10.33 15.83 1.51
C LEU A 76 -11.67 16.50 1.21
N ARG A 77 -12.76 15.73 1.22
CA ARG A 77 -14.12 16.25 0.99
C ARG A 77 -14.54 17.25 2.06
N GLU A 78 -14.31 16.96 3.33
CA GLU A 78 -14.63 17.85 4.46
C GLU A 78 -13.89 19.19 4.39
N LYS A 79 -12.68 19.19 3.82
CA LYS A 79 -11.86 20.38 3.60
C LYS A 79 -12.08 21.01 2.22
N SER A 80 -13.12 20.60 1.50
CA SER A 80 -13.44 21.09 0.16
C SER A 80 -12.30 20.96 -0.86
N VAL A 81 -11.45 19.94 -0.71
CA VAL A 81 -10.39 19.62 -1.67
C VAL A 81 -10.94 18.69 -2.75
N THR A 82 -10.88 19.13 -4.01
CA THR A 82 -11.25 18.31 -5.16
C THR A 82 -10.28 17.15 -5.32
N TYR A 83 -10.78 15.93 -5.14
CA TYR A 83 -10.00 14.71 -5.37
C TYR A 83 -10.32 14.10 -6.74
N LEU A 84 -9.31 14.04 -7.61
CA LEU A 84 -9.38 13.38 -8.91
C LEU A 84 -8.51 12.11 -8.89
N ASN A 85 -9.12 10.95 -9.09
CA ASN A 85 -8.39 9.70 -9.29
C ASN A 85 -7.94 9.56 -10.75
N SER A 86 -7.00 10.43 -11.13
CA SER A 86 -6.49 10.60 -12.49
C SER A 86 -4.98 10.77 -12.48
N TYR A 87 -4.32 10.37 -13.56
CA TYR A 87 -2.89 10.60 -13.76
C TYR A 87 -2.68 11.99 -14.36
N GLY A 88 -1.89 12.82 -13.67
CA GLY A 88 -1.60 14.20 -14.07
C GLY A 88 -0.31 14.31 -14.90
N THR A 89 -0.38 14.95 -16.06
CA THR A 89 0.78 15.27 -16.91
C THR A 89 0.76 16.75 -17.26
N PHE A 90 1.86 17.46 -17.02
CA PHE A 90 2.02 18.85 -17.45
C PHE A 90 1.96 18.95 -18.97
N THR A 91 1.13 19.86 -19.47
CA THR A 91 0.96 20.14 -20.91
C THR A 91 1.31 21.59 -21.25
N GLY A 92 1.61 22.42 -20.25
CA GLY A 92 2.11 23.79 -20.41
C GLY A 92 2.51 24.41 -19.06
N PRO A 93 2.90 25.71 -19.04
CA PRO A 93 3.39 26.38 -17.83
C PRO A 93 2.41 26.40 -16.66
N HIS A 94 1.11 26.47 -16.95
CA HIS A 94 0.02 26.50 -15.97
C HIS A 94 -1.11 25.52 -16.34
N GLU A 95 -0.80 24.47 -17.09
CA GLU A 95 -1.79 23.49 -17.60
C GLU A 95 -1.34 22.06 -17.28
N ILE A 96 -2.27 21.25 -16.79
CA ILE A 96 -2.13 19.81 -16.70
C ILE A 96 -3.28 19.11 -17.43
N SER A 97 -2.98 17.93 -17.96
CA SER A 97 -3.97 16.94 -18.35
C SER A 97 -4.15 15.91 -17.23
N ALA A 98 -5.39 15.57 -16.92
CA ALA A 98 -5.75 14.55 -15.95
C ALA A 98 -6.47 13.40 -16.67
N THR A 99 -5.81 12.26 -16.79
CA THR A 99 -6.35 11.06 -17.45
C THR A 99 -6.87 10.07 -16.42
N ASN A 100 -8.17 9.75 -16.45
CA ASN A 100 -8.75 8.79 -15.51
C ASN A 100 -8.55 7.32 -15.97
N LYS A 101 -8.94 6.35 -15.12
CA LYS A 101 -8.81 4.91 -15.43
C LYS A 101 -9.53 4.45 -16.70
N LYS A 102 -10.53 5.19 -17.19
CA LYS A 102 -11.26 4.89 -18.43
C LYS A 102 -10.64 5.58 -19.67
N GLY A 103 -9.51 6.26 -19.50
CA GLY A 103 -8.85 7.01 -20.58
C GLY A 103 -9.49 8.37 -20.89
N LYS A 104 -10.52 8.81 -20.14
CA LYS A 104 -11.07 10.16 -20.32
C LYS A 104 -10.04 11.18 -19.83
N VAL A 105 -9.77 12.17 -20.67
CA VAL A 105 -8.83 13.27 -20.41
C VAL A 105 -9.62 14.53 -20.05
N GLU A 106 -9.19 15.20 -19.00
CA GLU A 106 -9.66 16.51 -18.58
C GLU A 106 -8.49 17.49 -18.54
N LYS A 107 -8.67 18.72 -19.01
CA LYS A 107 -7.67 19.78 -18.91
C LYS A 107 -7.96 20.66 -17.70
N LEU A 108 -6.92 20.96 -16.93
CA LEU A 108 -7.01 21.77 -15.72
C LEU A 108 -5.90 22.82 -15.73
N THR A 109 -6.19 23.98 -15.16
CA THR A 109 -5.22 25.06 -14.96
C THR A 109 -5.10 25.41 -13.48
N ALA A 110 -3.94 25.92 -13.07
CA ALA A 110 -3.73 26.40 -11.71
C ALA A 110 -2.63 27.48 -11.67
N ASP A 111 -2.74 28.40 -10.72
CA ASP A 111 -1.72 29.45 -10.49
C ASP A 111 -0.40 28.86 -9.99
N LYS A 112 -0.47 27.75 -9.23
CA LYS A 112 0.68 27.07 -8.63
C LYS A 112 0.47 25.56 -8.64
N PHE A 113 1.58 24.84 -8.72
CA PHE A 113 1.62 23.39 -8.64
C PHE A 113 2.57 22.91 -7.55
N LEU A 114 2.16 21.86 -6.84
CA LEU A 114 3.01 21.09 -5.94
C LEU A 114 3.24 19.70 -6.54
N VAL A 115 4.50 19.35 -6.82
CA VAL A 115 4.86 18.02 -7.32
C VAL A 115 5.14 17.09 -6.13
N ALA A 116 4.26 16.12 -5.91
CA ALA A 116 4.32 15.18 -4.79
C ALA A 116 4.10 13.72 -5.23
N VAL A 117 4.70 13.31 -6.35
CA VAL A 117 4.44 12.03 -7.03
C VAL A 117 5.12 10.80 -6.40
N GLY A 118 6.06 11.01 -5.48
CA GLY A 118 6.79 9.92 -4.80
C GLY A 118 7.74 9.14 -5.72
N LEU A 119 8.11 7.94 -5.29
CA LEU A 119 8.99 7.00 -5.99
C LEU A 119 8.36 5.60 -6.07
N ARG A 120 8.96 4.72 -6.86
CA ARG A 120 8.56 3.32 -7.05
C ARG A 120 9.76 2.38 -6.94
N PRO A 121 9.56 1.09 -6.59
CA PRO A 121 10.64 0.10 -6.57
C PRO A 121 11.37 0.01 -7.91
N ARG A 122 12.70 -0.16 -7.84
CA ARG A 122 13.56 -0.39 -9.01
C ARG A 122 13.79 -1.88 -9.19
N TYR A 123 13.68 -2.36 -10.42
CA TYR A 123 14.08 -3.71 -10.79
C TYR A 123 15.49 -3.70 -11.38
N PRO A 124 16.34 -4.69 -11.07
CA PRO A 124 17.60 -4.88 -11.78
C PRO A 124 17.34 -5.23 -13.25
N ASP A 125 18.28 -4.86 -14.13
CA ASP A 125 18.20 -5.13 -15.57
C ASP A 125 18.76 -6.52 -15.88
N ILE A 126 18.04 -7.55 -15.42
CA ILE A 126 18.37 -8.96 -15.65
C ILE A 126 17.12 -9.71 -16.13
N PRO A 127 17.27 -10.74 -16.98
CA PRO A 127 16.14 -11.54 -17.44
C PRO A 127 15.34 -12.11 -16.27
N GLY A 128 14.01 -11.99 -16.33
CA GLY A 128 13.10 -12.53 -15.31
C GLY A 128 12.84 -11.63 -14.11
N ALA A 129 13.56 -10.51 -13.94
CA ALA A 129 13.40 -9.65 -12.77
C ALA A 129 11.97 -9.10 -12.62
N LYS A 130 11.32 -8.71 -13.72
CA LYS A 130 9.95 -8.15 -13.68
C LYS A 130 8.88 -9.23 -13.79
N GLU A 131 9.23 -10.35 -14.42
CA GLU A 131 8.32 -11.45 -14.76
C GLU A 131 8.16 -12.44 -13.61
N CYS A 132 9.24 -12.66 -12.84
CA CYS A 132 9.31 -13.71 -11.83
C CYS A 132 9.49 -13.18 -10.40
N CYS A 133 9.84 -11.90 -10.21
CA CYS A 133 10.04 -11.32 -8.89
C CYS A 133 8.94 -10.32 -8.52
N ILE A 134 8.76 -10.17 -7.22
CA ILE A 134 7.86 -9.18 -6.61
C ILE A 134 8.68 -8.07 -5.93
N SER A 135 8.02 -6.97 -5.61
CA SER A 135 8.60 -5.85 -4.85
C SER A 135 7.85 -5.61 -3.53
N SER A 136 8.27 -4.60 -2.77
CA SER A 136 7.51 -4.13 -1.61
C SER A 136 6.09 -3.68 -1.97
N ASP A 137 5.86 -3.25 -3.21
CA ASP A 137 4.53 -2.86 -3.68
C ASP A 137 3.56 -4.06 -3.75
N ASP A 138 4.07 -5.29 -3.77
CA ASP A 138 3.30 -6.52 -3.97
C ASP A 138 3.16 -7.35 -2.69
N ILE A 139 4.23 -7.44 -1.88
CA ILE A 139 4.30 -8.35 -0.72
C ILE A 139 3.17 -8.11 0.30
N PHE A 140 2.76 -6.86 0.51
CA PHE A 140 1.80 -6.49 1.55
C PHE A 140 0.36 -6.90 1.23
N SER A 141 0.09 -7.28 -0.01
CA SER A 141 -1.22 -7.74 -0.50
C SER A 141 -1.14 -9.11 -1.20
N LEU A 142 -0.01 -9.82 -1.04
CA LEU A 142 0.22 -11.09 -1.73
C LEU A 142 -0.84 -12.14 -1.35
N PRO A 143 -1.58 -12.73 -2.30
CA PRO A 143 -2.74 -13.57 -2.02
C PRO A 143 -2.38 -14.99 -1.56
N TYR A 144 -1.09 -15.30 -1.40
CA TYR A 144 -0.57 -16.57 -0.93
C TYR A 144 0.59 -16.32 0.05
N ASN A 145 0.87 -17.30 0.91
CA ASN A 145 2.03 -17.27 1.79
C ASN A 145 3.30 -17.43 0.93
N PRO A 146 4.21 -16.46 0.91
CA PRO A 146 5.45 -16.53 0.13
C PRO A 146 6.41 -17.63 0.62
#